data_AF-A0A2L2XVN0-F1
#
_entry.id   AF-A0A2L2XVN0-F1
#
_cell.length_a   1.000
_cell.length_b   1.000
_cell.length_c   1.000
_cell.angle_alpha   90.00
_cell.angle_beta   90.00
_cell.angle_gamma   90.00
#
_symmetry.space_group_name_H-M   'P 1'
#
loop_
_entity.id
_entity.type
_entity.pdbx_description
1 polymer ?
#
loop_
_entity_poly.entity_id
_entity_poly.type
_entity_poly.pdbx_seq_one_letter_code
_entity_poly.pdbx_strand_id
1 'polypeptide(L)'
;MPKINDNVVRVDFRCPIAIYQAIEKLAEENGQPIHHISGKVQISSTIIDLLKTGLAVHAPDSLPQSNGGNLADKLSEKIDDAIEAKMNAAIASLRAELVREIASTKK
;
A
#
# COMPACT_ATOMS: atom_id res chain seq x y z
N MET A 1 23.17 34.54 -3.10
CA MET A 1 22.16 33.75 -3.85
C MET A 1 21.93 32.45 -3.10
N PRO A 2 20.69 32.03 -2.84
CA PRO A 2 20.46 30.74 -2.18
C PRO A 2 20.98 29.62 -3.09
N LYS A 3 21.72 28.65 -2.54
CA LYS A 3 22.15 27.47 -3.28
C LYS A 3 20.90 26.72 -3.77
N ILE A 4 20.71 26.67 -5.08
CA ILE A 4 19.73 25.79 -5.70
C ILE A 4 20.16 24.37 -5.33
N ASN A 5 19.27 23.62 -4.68
CA ASN A 5 19.51 22.22 -4.40
C ASN A 5 19.19 21.47 -5.69
N ASP A 6 20.22 21.22 -6.51
CA ASP A 6 20.09 20.57 -7.84
C ASP A 6 19.48 19.15 -7.77
N ASN A 7 19.22 18.62 -6.57
CA ASN A 7 18.63 17.30 -6.32
C ASN A 7 17.10 17.31 -6.11
N VAL A 8 16.44 18.48 -6.03
CA VAL A 8 15.00 18.55 -5.78
C VAL A 8 14.31 19.44 -6.81
N VAL A 9 13.43 18.84 -7.61
CA VAL A 9 12.62 19.53 -8.61
C VAL A 9 11.19 19.71 -8.08
N ARG A 10 10.59 20.88 -8.33
CA ARG A 10 9.17 21.13 -8.06
C ARG A 10 8.36 20.71 -9.28
N VAL A 11 7.28 19.98 -9.04
CA VAL A 11 6.37 19.49 -10.10
C VAL A 11 4.96 19.99 -9.79
N ASP A 12 4.34 20.64 -10.77
CA ASP A 12 2.91 20.98 -10.72
C ASP A 12 2.08 19.80 -11.20
N PHE A 13 1.27 19.23 -10.31
CA PHE A 13 0.44 18.06 -10.59
C PHE A 13 -1.04 18.45 -10.70
N ARG A 14 -1.68 18.08 -11.82
CA ARG A 14 -3.12 18.28 -12.04
C ARG A 14 -3.79 16.92 -12.24
N CYS A 15 -4.84 16.66 -11.47
CA CYS A 15 -5.60 15.40 -11.55
C CYS A 15 -7.10 15.64 -11.32
N PRO A 16 -7.97 14.69 -11.72
CA PRO A 16 -9.37 14.66 -11.32
C PRO A 16 -9.55 14.73 -9.79
N ILE A 17 -10.61 15.41 -9.35
CA ILE A 17 -10.91 15.61 -7.92
C ILE A 17 -11.00 14.28 -7.15
N ALA A 18 -11.58 13.24 -7.76
CA ALA A 18 -11.71 11.93 -7.12
C ALA A 18 -10.35 11.30 -6.78
N ILE A 19 -9.34 11.50 -7.63
CA ILE A 19 -7.97 11.01 -7.37
C ILE A 19 -7.36 11.78 -6.20
N TYR A 20 -7.49 13.10 -6.20
CA TYR A 20 -7.00 13.94 -5.11
C TYR A 20 -7.61 13.53 -3.76
N GLN A 21 -8.92 13.31 -3.69
CA GLN A 21 -9.61 12.87 -2.47
C GLN A 21 -9.16 11.48 -2.00
N ALA A 22 -8.90 10.55 -2.93
CA ALA A 22 -8.37 9.24 -2.58
C ALA A 22 -6.95 9.34 -1.98
N ILE A 23 -6.12 10.25 -2.51
CA ILE A 23 -4.77 10.50 -1.98
C ILE A 23 -4.84 11.16 -0.60
N GLU A 24 -5.73 12.13 -0.39
CA GLU A 24 -5.95 12.73 0.94
C GLU A 24 -6.35 11.68 1.97
N LYS A 25 -7.33 10.84 1.65
CA LYS A 25 -7.77 9.76 2.53
C LYS A 25 -6.64 8.79 2.87
N LEU A 26 -5.85 8.39 1.88
CA LEU A 26 -4.69 7.51 2.10
C LEU A 26 -3.62 8.19 2.98
N ALA A 27 -3.42 9.50 2.84
CA ALA A 27 -2.49 10.25 3.67
C ALA A 27 -2.97 10.33 5.13
N GLU A 28 -4.27 10.51 5.35
CA GLU A 28 -4.89 10.49 6.69
C GLU A 28 -4.76 9.12 7.36
N GLU A 29 -5.08 8.03 6.64
CA GLU A 29 -4.95 6.65 7.13
C GLU A 29 -3.51 6.30 7.54
N ASN A 30 -2.53 6.86 6.83
CA ASN A 30 -1.10 6.68 7.12
C ASN A 30 -0.56 7.67 8.17
N GLY A 31 -1.40 8.52 8.76
CA GLY A 31 -1.02 9.46 9.81
C GLY A 31 -0.05 10.55 9.35
N GLN A 32 -0.15 11.00 8.10
CA GLN A 32 0.68 12.09 7.58
C GLN A 32 0.41 13.41 8.33
N PRO A 33 1.44 14.28 8.46
CA PRO A 33 1.31 15.52 9.22
C PRO A 33 0.29 16.47 8.58
N ILE A 34 -0.41 17.21 9.44
CA ILE A 34 -1.32 18.27 8.99
C ILE A 34 -0.49 19.53 8.70
N HIS A 35 -0.74 20.15 7.56
CA HIS A 35 -0.11 21.40 7.20
C HIS A 35 -0.68 22.54 8.05
N HIS A 36 0.18 23.15 8.86
CA HIS A 36 -0.19 24.16 9.86
C HIS A 36 -0.92 25.40 9.29
N ILE A 37 -0.76 25.72 8.01
CA ILE A 37 -1.43 26.88 7.38
C ILE A 37 -2.78 26.49 6.76
N SER A 38 -2.83 25.39 6.01
CA SER A 38 -4.04 25.01 5.27
C SER A 38 -5.02 24.18 6.13
N GLY A 39 -4.56 23.64 7.25
CA GLY A 39 -5.34 22.72 8.10
C GLY A 39 -5.63 21.37 7.42
N LYS A 40 -5.05 21.11 6.26
CA LYS A 40 -5.22 19.87 5.50
C LYS A 40 -4.04 18.94 5.69
N VAL A 41 -4.27 17.64 5.52
CA VAL A 41 -3.20 16.63 5.51
C VAL A 41 -2.18 16.96 4.42
N GLN A 42 -0.90 16.81 4.73
CA GLN A 42 0.16 16.92 3.73
C GLN A 42 0.17 15.67 2.87
N ILE A 43 -0.04 15.84 1.56
CA ILE A 43 -0.13 14.73 0.60
C ILE A 43 1.15 14.50 -0.21
N SER A 44 2.13 15.41 -0.13
CA SER A 44 3.31 15.38 -1.01
C SER A 44 4.12 14.08 -0.84
N SER A 45 4.33 13.61 0.40
CA SER A 45 5.00 12.34 0.69
C SER A 45 4.24 11.17 0.05
N THR A 46 2.93 11.12 0.27
CA THR A 46 2.04 10.10 -0.30
C THR A 46 2.09 10.07 -1.83
N ILE A 47 2.07 11.24 -2.48
CA ILE A 47 2.19 11.34 -3.95
C ILE A 47 3.52 10.75 -4.43
N ILE A 48 4.63 11.08 -3.76
CA ILE A 48 5.94 10.56 -4.12
C ILE A 48 6.00 9.03 -3.97
N ASP A 49 5.41 8.47 -2.92
CA ASP A 49 5.40 7.02 -2.71
C ASP A 49 4.51 6.29 -3.72
N LEU A 50 3.38 6.89 -4.12
CA LEU A 50 2.53 6.39 -5.21
C LEU A 50 3.27 6.43 -6.55
N LEU A 51 4.01 7.51 -6.84
CA LEU A 51 4.82 7.62 -8.06
C LEU A 51 5.94 6.58 -8.08
N LYS A 52 6.65 6.38 -6.96
CA LYS A 52 7.65 5.31 -6.84
C LYS A 52 7.04 3.93 -7.08
N THR A 53 5.87 3.67 -6.51
CA THR A 53 5.16 2.39 -6.69
C THR A 53 4.77 2.20 -8.15
N GLY A 54 4.18 3.21 -8.80
CA GLY A 54 3.82 3.16 -10.22
C GLY A 54 5.05 2.98 -11.12
N LEU A 55 6.15 3.69 -10.85
CA LEU A 55 7.40 3.53 -11.58
C LEU A 55 8.03 2.16 -11.38
N ALA A 56 8.01 1.61 -10.15
CA ALA A 56 8.51 0.26 -9.91
C ALA A 56 7.72 -0.81 -10.68
N VAL A 57 6.41 -0.61 -10.85
CA VAL A 57 5.55 -1.53 -11.63
C VAL A 57 5.74 -1.37 -13.14
N HIS A 58 5.85 -0.14 -13.66
CA HIS A 58 5.85 0.13 -15.10
C HIS A 58 7.23 0.30 -15.71
N ALA A 59 8.25 0.63 -14.92
CA ALA A 59 9.62 0.88 -15.34
C ALA A 59 10.60 0.49 -14.21
N PRO A 60 10.69 -0.81 -13.86
CA PRO A 60 11.45 -1.29 -12.69
C PRO A 60 12.92 -0.88 -12.69
N ASP A 61 13.54 -0.71 -13.87
CA ASP A 61 14.94 -0.32 -14.01
C ASP A 61 15.18 1.21 -13.91
N SER A 62 14.12 2.01 -13.84
CA SER A 62 14.21 3.48 -13.89
C SER A 62 14.40 4.17 -12.53
N LEU A 63 14.18 3.44 -11.43
CA LEU A 63 14.40 3.95 -10.09
C LEU A 63 15.78 3.54 -9.59
N PRO A 64 16.55 4.46 -8.96
CA PRO A 64 17.77 4.06 -8.28
C PRO A 64 17.42 3.02 -7.23
N GLN A 65 17.95 1.81 -7.40
CA GLN A 65 17.72 0.73 -6.45
C GLN A 65 18.26 1.18 -5.09
N SER A 66 17.35 1.45 -4.16
CA SER A 66 17.71 1.61 -2.76
C SER A 66 18.29 0.27 -2.31
N ASN A 67 19.50 0.28 -1.73
CA ASN A 67 20.17 -0.90 -1.19
C ASN A 67 19.41 -1.61 -0.02
N GLY A 68 18.12 -1.33 0.16
CA GLY A 68 17.21 -2.06 1.04
C GLY A 68 16.21 -2.82 0.18
N GLY A 69 16.31 -4.15 0.22
CA GLY A 69 15.58 -5.11 -0.63
C GLY A 69 14.15 -4.71 -1.00
N ASN A 70 13.81 -4.99 -2.26
CA ASN A 70 12.57 -4.66 -2.94
C ASN A 70 11.36 -4.64 -2.00
N LEU A 71 10.74 -3.47 -1.86
CA LEU A 71 9.49 -3.31 -1.14
C LEU A 71 8.36 -4.14 -1.79
N ALA A 72 8.45 -4.40 -3.09
CA ALA A 72 7.57 -5.32 -3.81
C ALA A 72 7.63 -6.74 -3.24
N ASP A 73 8.83 -7.25 -2.92
CA ASP A 73 9.01 -8.58 -2.34
C ASP A 73 8.38 -8.63 -0.92
N LYS A 74 8.56 -7.58 -0.12
CA LYS A 74 7.96 -7.47 1.22
C LYS A 74 6.44 -7.32 1.21
N LEU A 75 5.88 -6.70 0.17
CA LEU A 75 4.44 -6.59 -0.02
C LEU A 75 3.84 -7.90 -0.51
N SER A 76 4.53 -8.62 -1.41
CA SER A 76 4.13 -9.97 -1.84
C SER A 76 4.08 -10.91 -0.65
N GLU A 77 5.14 -10.96 0.16
CA GLU A 77 5.23 -11.85 1.32
C GLU A 77 4.08 -11.61 2.31
N LYS A 78 3.75 -10.35 2.62
CA LYS A 78 2.61 -10.02 3.50
C LYS A 78 1.24 -10.38 2.92
N ILE A 79 1.08 -10.30 1.59
CA ILE A 79 -0.16 -10.66 0.91
C ILE A 79 -0.32 -12.18 0.92
N ASP A 80 0.76 -12.91 0.64
CA ASP A 80 0.80 -14.37 0.63
C ASP A 80 0.48 -14.93 2.03
N ASP A 81 1.10 -14.39 3.09
CA ASP A 81 0.82 -14.77 4.49
C ASP A 81 -0.65 -14.56 4.87
N ALA A 82 -1.24 -13.43 4.45
CA ALA A 82 -2.63 -13.10 4.75
C ALA A 82 -3.63 -13.99 3.97
N ILE A 83 -3.30 -14.36 2.74
CA ILE A 83 -4.08 -15.31 1.93
C ILE A 83 -3.99 -16.70 2.54
N GLU A 84 -2.80 -17.15 2.93
CA GLU A 84 -2.57 -18.47 3.51
C GLU A 84 -3.30 -18.62 4.86
N ALA A 85 -3.25 -17.59 5.71
CA ALA A 85 -4.00 -17.57 6.97
C ALA A 85 -5.53 -17.70 6.76
N LYS A 86 -6.09 -17.00 5.76
CA LYS A 86 -7.51 -17.09 5.42
C LYS A 86 -7.89 -18.45 4.83
N MET A 87 -7.05 -19.01 3.96
CA MET A 87 -7.25 -20.36 3.41
C MET A 87 -7.24 -21.41 4.51
N ASN A 88 -6.27 -21.35 5.43
CA ASN A 88 -6.17 -22.29 6.54
C ASN A 88 -7.38 -22.21 7.48
N ALA A 89 -7.89 -21.01 7.77
CA ALA A 89 -9.12 -20.83 8.54
C ALA A 89 -10.35 -21.44 7.83
N ALA A 90 -10.48 -21.24 6.52
CA ALA A 90 -11.57 -21.83 5.74
C ALA A 90 -11.50 -23.36 5.71
N ILE A 91 -10.30 -23.94 5.53
CA ILE A 91 -10.09 -25.40 5.56
C ILE A 91 -10.44 -25.97 6.93
N ALA A 92 -10.05 -25.30 8.02
CA ALA A 92 -10.40 -25.72 9.37
C ALA A 92 -11.91 -25.72 9.62
N SER A 93 -12.61 -24.70 9.14
CA SER A 93 -14.08 -24.61 9.22
C SER A 93 -14.76 -25.75 8.45
N LEU A 94 -14.34 -26.00 7.20
CA LEU A 94 -14.88 -27.08 6.37
C LEU A 94 -14.64 -28.46 6.98
N ARG A 95 -13.47 -28.69 7.58
CA ARG A 95 -13.17 -29.94 8.30
C ARG A 95 -14.08 -30.13 9.52
N ALA A 96 -14.30 -29.06 10.29
CA ALA A 96 -15.17 -29.12 11.47
C ALA A 96 -16.62 -29.42 11.08
N GLU A 97 -17.10 -28.85 9.97
CA GLU A 97 -18.43 -29.09 9.43
C GLU A 97 -18.58 -30.53 8.92
N LEU A 98 -17.63 -31.03 8.13
CA LEU A 98 -17.61 -32.41 7.64
C LEU A 98 -17.62 -33.43 8.78
N VAL A 99 -16.84 -33.20 9.85
CA VAL A 99 -16.82 -34.07 11.02
C VAL A 99 -18.18 -34.09 11.74
N ARG A 100 -18.86 -32.95 11.83
CA ARG A 100 -20.23 -32.89 12.40
C ARG A 100 -21.22 -33.66 11.54
N GLU A 101 -21.12 -33.56 10.22
CA GLU A 101 -22.01 -34.24 9.29
C GLU A 101 -21.81 -35.78 9.31
N ILE A 102 -20.56 -36.24 9.40
CA ILE A 102 -20.22 -37.67 9.58
C ILE A 102 -20.71 -38.19 10.94
N ALA A 103 -20.64 -37.37 11.99
CA ALA A 103 -21.15 -37.74 13.31
C ALA A 103 -22.69 -37.82 13.34
N SER A 104 -23.37 -36.98 12.55
CA SER A 104 -24.83 -36.97 12.44
C SER A 104 -25.38 -38.13 11.60
N THR A 105 -24.59 -38.67 10.66
CA THR A 105 -25.00 -39.78 9.79
C THR A 105 -24.73 -41.18 10.38
N LYS A 106 -24.04 -41.25 11.53
CA LYS A 106 -23.75 -42.49 12.28
C LYS A 106 -24.70 -42.76 13.46
N LYS A 107 -25.75 -41.95 13.63
CA LYS A 107 -26.81 -42.13 14.63
C LYS A 107 -28.07 -42.66 13.98
#